data_AF-A0ABD5IYX7-F1
#
_entry.id   AF-A0ABD5IYX7-F1
#
_cell.length_a   1.000
_cell.length_b   1.000
_cell.length_c   1.000
_cell.angle_alpha   90.00
_cell.angle_beta   90.00
_cell.angle_gamma   90.00
#
_symmetry.space_group_name_H-M   'P 1'
#
loop_
_entity.id
_entity.type
_entity.pdbx_description
1 polymer ?
#
loop_
_entity_poly.entity_id
_entity_poly.type
_entity_poly.pdbx_seq_one_letter_code
_entity_poly.pdbx_strand_id
1 'polypeptide(L)'
;MKKLIICFFIPLLFISCYNEETGRKRSDFVLFEGYVALKKEHNGKRLLVIQDMTKEDIRRMSEDEILTYAANHDSFLFYVHEKDYQKINVGQKIRVWYAPPVQESKILQVGAEKIQVIDK
;
A
#
# COMPACT_ATOMS: atom_id res chain seq x y z
N MET A 1 -1.67 60.54 -35.11
CA MET A 1 -1.04 59.21 -35.15
C MET A 1 -0.32 58.95 -33.84
N LYS A 2 -0.68 57.87 -33.15
CA LYS A 2 0.14 56.94 -32.33
C LYS A 2 -0.73 56.33 -31.23
N LYS A 3 -1.16 55.08 -31.47
CA LYS A 3 -1.84 54.23 -30.49
C LYS A 3 -0.77 53.74 -29.52
N LEU A 4 -0.94 54.00 -28.22
CA LEU A 4 -0.07 53.49 -27.17
C LEU A 4 -0.52 52.06 -26.83
N ILE A 5 0.15 51.06 -27.38
CA ILE A 5 -0.09 49.65 -27.03
C ILE A 5 0.73 49.34 -25.78
N ILE A 6 0.05 49.16 -24.66
CA ILE A 6 0.64 48.70 -23.40
C ILE A 6 0.66 47.16 -23.47
N CYS A 7 1.83 46.59 -23.74
CA CYS A 7 2.06 45.16 -23.58
C CYS A 7 2.41 44.88 -22.11
N PHE A 8 1.44 44.37 -21.36
CA PHE A 8 1.64 43.84 -20.02
C PHE A 8 2.38 42.49 -20.13
N PHE A 9 3.71 42.53 -19.96
CA PHE A 9 4.56 41.34 -19.90
C PHE A 9 4.31 40.64 -18.56
N ILE A 10 3.49 39.59 -18.56
CA ILE A 10 3.33 38.69 -17.41
C ILE A 10 4.51 37.72 -17.44
N PRO A 11 5.44 37.75 -16.48
CA PRO A 11 6.41 36.67 -16.36
C PRO A 11 5.65 35.41 -15.94
N LEU A 12 5.56 34.44 -16.86
CA LEU A 12 5.23 33.06 -16.52
C LEU A 12 6.33 32.56 -15.58
N LEU A 13 6.02 32.54 -14.28
CA LEU A 13 6.80 31.81 -13.30
C LEU A 13 6.61 30.31 -13.62
N PHE A 14 7.56 29.74 -14.36
CA PHE A 14 7.74 28.30 -14.41
C PHE A 14 8.17 27.86 -13.01
N ILE A 15 7.19 27.53 -12.17
CA ILE A 15 7.41 26.78 -10.95
C ILE A 15 7.84 25.39 -11.42
N SER A 16 9.14 25.18 -11.53
CA SER A 16 9.71 23.84 -11.62
C SER A 16 9.40 23.16 -10.30
N CYS A 17 8.46 22.20 -10.30
CA CYS A 17 8.38 21.21 -9.24
C CYS A 17 9.69 20.44 -9.26
N TYR A 18 10.57 20.78 -8.33
CA TYR A 18 11.72 19.97 -7.97
C TYR A 18 11.19 18.63 -7.47
N ASN A 19 11.26 17.60 -8.31
CA ASN A 19 11.02 16.23 -7.90
C ASN A 19 12.23 15.80 -7.07
N GLU A 20 12.13 15.95 -5.76
CA GLU A 20 13.08 15.39 -4.83
C GLU A 20 12.90 13.86 -4.89
N GLU A 21 13.73 13.19 -5.71
CA GLU A 21 13.88 11.73 -5.68
C GLU A 21 14.49 11.35 -4.32
N THR A 22 13.63 11.29 -3.31
CA THR A 22 13.94 10.75 -2.00
C THR A 22 14.00 9.24 -2.11
N GLY A 23 15.14 8.72 -2.57
CA GLY A 23 15.44 7.30 -2.47
C GLY A 23 15.37 6.86 -1.00
N ARG A 24 14.28 6.19 -0.61
CA ARG A 24 14.08 5.68 0.76
C ARG A 24 15.25 4.78 1.15
N LYS A 25 15.85 5.05 2.30
CA LYS A 25 16.95 4.23 2.81
C LYS A 25 16.37 2.99 3.45
N ARG A 26 17.14 1.89 3.46
CA ARG A 26 16.71 0.61 4.06
C ARG A 26 16.34 0.73 5.55
N SER A 27 16.89 1.72 6.26
CA SER A 27 16.55 2.06 7.65
C SER A 27 15.10 2.50 7.84
N ASP A 28 14.45 2.93 6.76
CA ASP A 28 13.14 3.58 6.83
C ASP A 28 12.00 2.54 6.71
N PHE A 29 12.36 1.27 6.50
CA PHE A 29 11.41 0.19 6.33
C PHE A 29 11.02 -0.46 7.65
N VAL A 30 9.73 -0.61 7.84
CA VAL A 30 9.11 -1.38 8.92
C VAL A 30 8.79 -2.78 8.40
N LEU A 31 8.98 -3.79 9.25
CA LEU A 31 8.64 -5.18 8.97
C LEU A 31 7.30 -5.52 9.61
N PHE A 32 6.38 -6.06 8.81
CA PHE A 32 5.12 -6.65 9.25
C PHE A 32 5.09 -8.14 8.86
N GLU A 33 4.66 -9.01 9.76
CA GLU A 33 4.51 -10.45 9.52
C GLU A 33 3.08 -10.87 9.83
N GLY A 34 2.47 -11.65 8.93
CA GLY A 34 1.10 -12.13 9.13
C GLY A 34 0.65 -13.07 8.01
N TYR A 35 -0.60 -13.50 8.09
CA TYR A 35 -1.22 -14.37 7.09
C TYR A 35 -2.05 -13.56 6.10
N VAL A 36 -1.97 -13.95 4.82
CA VAL A 36 -2.78 -13.37 3.75
C VAL A 36 -4.21 -13.86 3.90
N ALA A 37 -5.08 -13.01 4.44
CA ALA A 37 -6.45 -13.36 4.73
C ALA A 37 -7.36 -13.18 3.50
N LEU A 38 -7.13 -12.14 2.68
CA LEU A 38 -7.89 -11.87 1.47
C LEU A 38 -7.01 -11.29 0.35
N LYS A 39 -7.49 -11.47 -0.88
CA LYS A 39 -6.96 -10.83 -2.08
C LYS A 39 -8.03 -9.89 -2.66
N LYS A 40 -7.67 -8.64 -2.94
CA LYS A 40 -8.58 -7.62 -3.48
C LYS A 40 -8.00 -7.04 -4.77
N GLU A 41 -8.87 -6.74 -5.74
CA GLU A 41 -8.44 -6.21 -7.06
C GLU A 41 -9.06 -4.85 -7.42
N HIS A 42 -9.99 -4.36 -6.63
CA HIS A 42 -10.59 -3.05 -6.87
C HIS A 42 -9.55 -1.95 -6.58
N ASN A 43 -9.26 -1.09 -7.54
CA ASN A 43 -8.23 -0.03 -7.44
C ASN A 43 -6.80 -0.55 -7.20
N GLY A 44 -6.45 -1.67 -7.86
CA GLY A 44 -5.12 -2.26 -7.81
C GLY A 44 -5.07 -3.58 -7.05
N LYS A 45 -3.93 -4.27 -7.17
CA LYS A 45 -3.70 -5.56 -6.53
C LYS A 45 -3.35 -5.37 -5.06
N ARG A 46 -4.18 -5.91 -4.17
CA ARG A 46 -4.04 -5.73 -2.73
C ARG A 46 -4.13 -7.03 -1.96
N LEU A 47 -3.29 -7.18 -0.94
CA LEU A 47 -3.28 -8.31 -0.01
C LEU A 47 -3.69 -7.80 1.37
N LEU A 48 -4.75 -8.38 1.95
CA LEU A 48 -5.07 -8.18 3.36
C LEU A 48 -4.22 -9.13 4.19
N VAL A 49 -3.39 -8.60 5.07
CA VAL A 49 -2.48 -9.37 5.92
C VAL A 49 -2.79 -9.08 7.37
N ILE A 50 -3.00 -10.13 8.16
CA ILE A 50 -3.39 -10.04 9.57
C ILE A 50 -2.36 -10.78 10.41
N GLN A 51 -1.84 -10.13 11.47
CA GLN A 51 -0.71 -10.66 12.25
C GLN A 51 -1.08 -11.89 13.07
N ASP A 52 -2.23 -11.85 13.73
CA ASP A 52 -2.65 -12.78 14.78
C ASP A 52 -3.72 -13.80 14.32
N MET A 53 -3.77 -14.08 13.01
CA MET A 53 -4.69 -15.05 12.41
C MET A 53 -3.93 -16.28 11.90
N THR A 54 -4.56 -17.46 11.91
CA THR A 54 -4.00 -18.68 11.30
C THR A 54 -4.65 -19.02 9.97
N LYS A 55 -4.03 -19.93 9.21
CA LYS A 55 -4.61 -20.49 7.99
C LYS A 55 -5.95 -21.19 8.24
N GLU A 56 -6.09 -21.84 9.38
CA GLU A 56 -7.30 -22.54 9.81
C GLU A 56 -8.42 -21.57 10.16
N ASP A 57 -8.11 -20.40 10.70
CA ASP A 57 -9.09 -19.34 10.96
C ASP A 57 -9.63 -18.77 9.64
N ILE A 58 -8.73 -18.43 8.70
CA ILE A 58 -9.08 -17.91 7.37
C ILE A 58 -10.02 -18.87 6.63
N ARG A 59 -9.82 -20.18 6.76
CA ARG A 59 -10.66 -21.20 6.12
C ARG A 59 -12.06 -21.34 6.71
N ARG A 60 -12.22 -20.94 7.97
CA ARG A 60 -13.48 -21.09 8.73
C ARG A 60 -14.34 -19.83 8.69
N MET A 61 -13.75 -18.68 8.40
CA MET A 61 -14.42 -17.38 8.36
C MET A 61 -14.87 -17.03 6.94
N SER A 62 -16.00 -16.36 6.84
CA SER A 62 -16.44 -15.65 5.64
C SER A 62 -15.60 -14.38 5.40
N GLU A 63 -15.70 -13.82 4.19
CA GLU A 63 -15.02 -12.57 3.83
C GLU A 63 -15.41 -11.41 4.75
N ASP A 64 -16.70 -11.27 5.10
CA ASP A 64 -17.21 -10.20 5.96
C ASP A 64 -16.71 -10.35 7.41
N GLU A 65 -16.62 -11.59 7.91
CA GLU A 65 -16.04 -11.88 9.22
C GLU A 65 -14.54 -11.53 9.23
N ILE A 66 -13.79 -11.88 8.19
CA ILE A 66 -12.37 -11.53 8.06
C ILE A 66 -12.19 -10.00 8.03
N LEU A 67 -13.01 -9.27 7.28
CA LEU A 67 -12.94 -7.80 7.22
C LEU A 67 -13.31 -7.15 8.57
N THR A 68 -14.29 -7.71 9.27
CA THR A 68 -14.69 -7.24 10.60
C THR A 68 -13.60 -7.51 11.62
N TYR A 69 -12.95 -8.68 11.56
CA TYR A 69 -11.81 -9.03 12.41
C TYR A 69 -10.63 -8.09 12.14
N ALA A 70 -10.20 -7.96 10.88
CA ALA A 70 -9.07 -7.13 10.48
C ALA A 70 -9.21 -5.68 10.96
N ALA A 71 -10.42 -5.11 10.90
CA ALA A 71 -10.68 -3.75 11.35
C ALA A 71 -10.43 -3.48 12.84
N ASN A 72 -10.32 -4.52 13.67
CA ASN A 72 -10.13 -4.41 15.11
C ASN A 72 -8.80 -5.03 15.57
N HIS A 73 -7.94 -5.44 14.64
CA HIS A 73 -6.70 -6.17 14.90
C HIS A 73 -5.56 -5.60 14.06
N ASP A 74 -4.32 -5.94 14.42
CA ASP A 74 -3.13 -5.52 13.69
C ASP A 74 -3.13 -6.13 12.28
N SER A 75 -3.54 -5.29 11.33
CA SER A 75 -3.75 -5.69 9.95
C SER A 75 -3.44 -4.57 8.98
N PHE A 76 -3.00 -4.97 7.79
CA PHE A 76 -2.69 -4.07 6.69
C PHE A 76 -3.28 -4.57 5.39
N LEU A 77 -3.78 -3.64 4.60
CA LEU A 77 -4.09 -3.84 3.20
C LEU A 77 -2.91 -3.32 2.36
N PHE A 78 -2.03 -4.23 1.95
CA PHE A 78 -0.85 -3.87 1.19
C PHE A 78 -1.16 -3.75 -0.30
N TYR A 79 -0.79 -2.63 -0.91
CA TYR A 79 -0.68 -2.52 -2.37
C TYR A 79 0.56 -3.26 -2.83
N VAL A 80 0.40 -4.18 -3.79
CA VAL A 80 1.47 -5.06 -4.26
C VAL A 80 1.56 -5.05 -5.79
N HIS A 81 2.72 -5.42 -6.33
CA HIS A 81 2.86 -5.61 -7.76
C HIS A 81 2.13 -6.87 -8.25
N GLU A 82 1.67 -6.84 -9.50
CA GLU A 82 0.97 -7.97 -10.17
C GLU A 82 1.71 -9.30 -10.00
N LYS A 83 3.04 -9.29 -10.18
CA LYS A 83 3.89 -10.49 -10.08
C LYS A 83 3.83 -11.15 -8.70
N ASP A 84 3.68 -10.36 -7.64
CA ASP A 84 3.65 -10.85 -6.26
C ASP A 84 2.22 -11.27 -5.91
N TYR A 85 1.24 -10.48 -6.35
CA TYR A 85 -0.17 -10.84 -6.23
C TYR A 85 -0.49 -12.20 -6.84
N GLN A 86 0.02 -12.50 -8.03
CA GLN A 86 -0.24 -13.78 -8.70
C GLN A 86 0.39 -14.98 -8.00
N LYS A 87 1.55 -14.78 -7.33
CA LYS A 87 2.31 -15.86 -6.68
C LYS A 87 1.84 -16.15 -5.26
N ILE A 88 1.24 -15.17 -4.59
CA ILE A 88 0.83 -15.27 -3.20
C ILE A 88 -0.64 -15.70 -3.12
N ASN A 89 -0.88 -16.74 -2.33
CA ASN A 89 -2.19 -17.32 -2.11
C ASN A 89 -2.74 -16.95 -0.73
N VAL A 90 -4.07 -16.94 -0.63
CA VAL A 90 -4.78 -16.82 0.65
C VAL A 90 -4.37 -17.97 1.58
N GLY A 91 -4.13 -17.65 2.85
CA GLY A 91 -3.66 -18.57 3.88
C GLY A 91 -2.14 -18.76 3.95
N GLN A 92 -1.35 -18.11 3.09
CA GLN A 92 0.12 -18.12 3.22
C GLN A 92 0.59 -17.09 4.24
N LYS A 93 1.61 -17.47 5.02
CA LYS A 93 2.31 -16.55 5.93
C LYS A 93 3.37 -15.77 5.15
N ILE A 94 3.37 -14.45 5.28
CA ILE A 94 4.30 -13.56 4.60
C ILE A 94 4.93 -12.53 5.55
N ARG A 95 6.12 -12.06 5.18
CA ARG A 95 6.76 -10.86 5.70
C ARG A 95 6.67 -9.76 4.65
N VAL A 96 6.24 -8.58 5.07
CA VAL A 96 6.15 -7.39 4.23
C VAL A 96 7.00 -6.29 4.84
N TRP A 97 7.91 -5.74 4.03
CA TRP A 97 8.59 -4.50 4.36
C TRP A 97 7.84 -3.35 3.70
N TYR A 98 7.56 -2.30 4.46
CA TYR A 98 6.89 -1.10 3.96
C TYR A 98 7.52 0.16 4.56
N ALA A 99 7.34 1.30 3.90
CA ALA A 99 7.76 2.60 4.40
C ALA A 99 6.53 3.42 4.81
N PRO A 100 6.49 3.99 6.03
CA PRO A 100 5.53 5.04 6.39
C PRO A 100 5.65 6.28 5.47
N PRO A 101 4.61 7.14 5.40
CA PRO A 101 3.37 7.07 6.14
C PRO A 101 2.41 6.01 5.60
N VAL A 102 1.52 5.53 6.47
CA VAL A 102 0.42 4.63 6.12
C VAL A 102 -0.83 5.46 5.84
N GLN A 103 -1.71 4.98 4.97
CA GLN A 103 -3.04 5.57 4.78
C GLN A 103 -3.96 5.08 5.89
N GLU A 104 -4.37 6.02 6.74
CA GLU A 104 -5.35 5.78 7.80
C GLU A 104 -6.73 5.45 7.20
N SER A 105 -7.27 4.30 7.58
CA SER A 105 -8.64 3.87 7.27
C SER A 105 -9.05 2.79 8.27
N LYS A 106 -10.25 2.21 8.14
CA LYS A 106 -10.70 1.13 9.04
C LYS A 106 -9.68 -0.03 9.10
N ILE A 107 -8.98 -0.29 8.00
CA ILE A 107 -7.81 -1.17 7.92
C ILE A 107 -6.68 -0.33 7.34
N LEU A 108 -5.51 -0.28 7.98
CA LEU A 108 -4.39 0.52 7.49
C LEU A 108 -3.98 0.07 6.09
N GLN A 109 -3.66 1.02 5.21
CA GLN A 109 -3.25 0.69 3.84
C GLN A 109 -1.89 1.29 3.52
N VAL A 110 -1.03 0.53 2.84
CA VAL A 110 0.31 1.02 2.47
C VAL A 110 0.90 0.21 1.31
N GLY A 111 1.85 0.79 0.58
CA GLY A 111 2.60 0.06 -0.44
C GLY A 111 3.58 -0.93 0.17
N ALA A 112 3.65 -2.14 -0.39
CA ALA A 112 4.70 -3.09 -0.06
C ALA A 112 5.97 -2.78 -0.87
N GLU A 113 7.10 -2.64 -0.17
CA GLU A 113 8.42 -2.44 -0.77
C GLU A 113 9.09 -3.77 -1.09
N LYS A 114 8.88 -4.76 -0.22
CA LYS A 114 9.36 -6.13 -0.40
C LYS A 114 8.42 -7.12 0.28
N ILE A 115 8.25 -8.29 -0.34
CA ILE A 115 7.49 -9.38 0.24
C ILE A 115 8.35 -10.65 0.24
N GLN A 116 8.27 -11.40 1.34
CA GLN A 116 8.85 -12.74 1.48
C GLN A 116 7.76 -13.71 1.93
N VAL A 117 7.54 -14.77 1.16
CA VAL A 117 6.69 -15.89 1.58
C VAL A 117 7.47 -16.78 2.55
N ILE A 118 6.89 -17.06 3.72
CA ILE A 118 7.51 -17.85 4.79
C ILE A 118 7.06 -19.31 4.71
N ASP A 119 5.78 -19.53 4.44
CA ASP A 119 5.18 -20.87 4.37
C ASP A 119 4.62 -21.11 2.96
N LYS A 120 5.01 -22.23 2.33
CA LYS A 120 4.68 -22.56 0.94
C LYS A 120 3.49 -23.49 0.85
#